data_AF-A0AAD4W9B0-F1
#
_entry.id   AF-A0AAD4W9B0-F1
#
_cell.length_a   1.000
_cell.length_b   1.000
_cell.length_c   1.000
_cell.angle_alpha   90.00
_cell.angle_beta   90.00
_cell.angle_gamma   90.00
#
_symmetry.space_group_name_H-M   'P 1'
#
loop_
_entity.id
_entity.type
_entity.pdbx_description
1 polymer ?
#
loop_
_entity_poly.entity_id
_entity_poly.type
_entity_poly.pdbx_seq_one_letter_code
_entity_poly.pdbx_strand_id
1 'polypeptide(L)'
;MDAYSGYNKIMMHEDDTSETSFIIKRGTYCYKVMPFGLKNTGATYQRLMNKIFKEQIGKTIEVYVDDMLVKAPKRADHIENLAKVFSLL
;
A
#
# COMPACT_ATOMS: atom_id res chain seq x y z
N MET A 1 -9.52 -5.42 -3.55
CA MET A 1 -9.16 -5.01 -2.17
C MET A 1 -8.63 -3.61 -2.27
N ASP A 2 -9.10 -2.73 -1.42
CA ASP A 2 -8.72 -1.33 -1.43
C ASP A 2 -7.61 -1.09 -0.39
N ALA A 3 -6.55 -0.42 -0.83
CA ALA A 3 -5.42 -0.03 -0.03
C ALA A 3 -5.55 1.34 0.63
N TYR A 4 -6.75 1.90 0.75
CA TYR A 4 -6.99 3.20 1.35
C TYR A 4 -6.18 3.46 2.64
N SER A 5 -6.12 2.49 3.56
CA SER A 5 -5.30 2.62 4.80
C SER A 5 -3.82 2.24 4.64
N GLY A 6 -3.44 1.69 3.50
CA GLY A 6 -2.12 1.14 3.20
C GLY A 6 -1.02 2.20 3.14
N TYR A 7 -1.32 3.43 2.74
CA TYR A 7 -0.35 4.53 2.75
C TYR A 7 0.15 4.84 4.15
N ASN A 8 -0.75 4.90 5.12
CA ASN A 8 -0.44 5.15 6.52
C ASN A 8 0.31 3.97 7.19
N LYS A 9 0.55 2.88 6.47
CA LYS A 9 1.41 1.76 6.90
C LYS A 9 2.84 1.86 6.36
N ILE A 10 3.10 2.79 5.44
CA ILE A 10 4.43 3.04 4.88
C ILE A 10 5.12 4.11 5.71
N MET A 11 6.27 3.78 6.29
CA MET A 11 7.09 4.76 7.01
C MET A 11 7.59 5.86 6.07
N MET A 12 7.53 7.10 6.52
CA MET A 12 8.22 8.20 5.85
C MET A 12 9.73 7.99 5.96
N HIS A 13 10.46 8.39 4.92
CA HIS A 13 11.91 8.48 5.02
C HIS A 13 12.28 9.53 6.06
N GLU A 14 13.25 9.22 6.95
CA GLU A 14 13.55 10.06 8.11
C GLU A 14 13.89 11.50 7.71
N ASP A 15 14.73 11.66 6.69
CA ASP A 15 15.13 12.97 6.16
C ASP A 15 13.98 13.77 5.50
N ASP A 16 12.91 13.09 5.07
CA ASP A 16 11.75 13.73 4.42
C ASP A 16 10.62 14.03 5.42
N THR A 17 10.72 13.59 6.67
CA THR A 17 9.65 13.77 7.67
C THR A 17 9.36 15.24 7.91
N SER A 18 10.39 16.10 8.01
CA SER A 18 10.23 17.55 8.22
C SER A 18 9.47 18.24 7.09
N GLU A 19 9.59 17.75 5.85
CA GLU A 19 8.90 18.30 4.68
C GLU A 19 7.40 18.04 4.68
N THR A 20 6.94 17.11 5.53
CA THR A 20 5.52 16.80 5.74
C THR A 20 4.92 17.55 6.94
N SER A 21 5.58 18.62 7.40
CA SER A 21 5.12 19.37 8.56
C SER A 21 3.81 20.12 8.31
N PHE A 22 2.96 20.16 9.33
CA PHE A 22 1.72 20.93 9.36
C PHE A 22 1.56 21.64 10.71
N ILE A 23 0.84 22.77 10.69
CA ILE A 23 0.66 23.62 11.86
C ILE A 23 -0.78 23.49 12.37
N ILE A 24 -0.92 23.28 13.67
CA ILE A 24 -2.19 23.42 14.39
C ILE A 24 -2.03 24.46 15.50
N LYS A 25 -3.14 24.89 16.12
CA LYS A 25 -3.13 25.89 17.21
C LYS A 25 -2.16 25.56 18.37
N ARG A 26 -1.83 24.28 18.54
CA ARG A 26 -0.97 23.77 19.62
C ARG A 26 0.50 23.60 19.24
N GLY A 27 0.87 23.79 17.97
CA GLY A 27 2.25 23.65 17.51
C GLY A 27 2.39 23.03 16.12
N THR A 28 3.63 22.70 15.79
CA THR A 28 4.03 22.08 14.52
C THR A 28 4.20 20.57 14.70
N TYR A 29 3.65 19.80 13.78
CA TYR A 29 3.72 18.34 13.76
C TYR A 29 4.18 17.87 12.39
N CYS A 30 4.84 16.73 12.31
CA CYS A 30 5.23 16.08 11.06
C CYS A 30 4.66 14.65 10.98
N TYR A 31 4.50 14.13 9.77
CA TYR A 31 4.02 12.77 9.57
C TYR A 31 5.17 11.75 9.71
N LYS A 32 4.93 10.70 10.49
CA LYS A 32 5.85 9.54 10.61
C LYS A 32 5.60 8.46 9.56
N VAL A 33 4.39 8.43 9.03
CA VAL A 33 3.93 7.52 8.00
C VAL A 33 3.40 8.33 6.83
N MET A 34 3.43 7.79 5.63
CA MET A 34 3.13 8.51 4.41
C MET A 34 1.70 9.09 4.45
N PRO A 35 1.52 10.43 4.45
CA PRO A 35 0.21 11.03 4.42
C PRO A 35 -0.42 10.98 3.02
N PHE A 36 -1.74 11.08 2.98
CA PHE A 36 -2.46 11.31 1.73
C PHE A 36 -2.07 12.64 1.09
N GLY A 37 -2.17 12.70 -0.23
CA GLY A 37 -1.98 13.94 -1.00
C GLY A 37 -0.54 14.22 -1.40
N LEU A 38 0.45 13.41 -1.00
CA LEU A 38 1.79 13.50 -1.58
C LEU A 38 1.78 12.98 -3.02
N LYS A 39 2.49 13.69 -3.91
CA LYS A 39 2.59 13.36 -5.35
C LYS A 39 3.03 11.91 -5.61
N ASN A 40 3.92 11.38 -4.77
CA ASN A 40 4.55 10.08 -4.98
C ASN A 40 3.96 8.94 -4.13
N THR A 41 2.81 9.17 -3.49
CA THR A 41 2.17 8.18 -2.60
C THR A 41 1.86 6.89 -3.34
N GLY A 42 1.09 6.98 -4.43
CA GLY A 42 0.71 5.80 -5.23
C GLY A 42 1.92 5.07 -5.84
N ALA A 43 2.95 5.81 -6.29
CA ALA A 43 4.17 5.20 -6.83
C ALA A 43 4.95 4.41 -5.76
N THR A 44 5.02 4.94 -4.54
CA THR A 44 5.68 4.28 -3.42
C THR A 44 4.92 3.04 -2.99
N TYR A 45 3.59 3.13 -2.90
CA TYR A 45 2.72 2.02 -2.58
C TYR A 45 2.78 0.90 -3.63
N GLN A 46 2.68 1.24 -4.92
CA GLN A 46 2.84 0.30 -6.02
C GLN A 46 4.19 -0.43 -5.93
N ARG A 47 5.29 0.30 -5.66
CA ARG A 47 6.62 -0.31 -5.54
C ARG A 47 6.69 -1.31 -4.38
N LEU A 48 6.08 -0.99 -3.24
CA LEU A 48 5.99 -1.89 -2.09
C LEU A 48 5.18 -3.15 -2.44
N MET A 49 3.99 -2.98 -3.01
CA MET A 49 3.13 -4.11 -3.37
C MET A 49 3.74 -4.99 -4.46
N ASN A 50 4.44 -4.40 -5.44
CA ASN A 50 5.21 -5.15 -6.43
C ASN A 50 6.30 -6.03 -5.79
N LYS A 51 6.88 -5.58 -4.68
CA LYS A 51 7.89 -6.36 -3.94
C LYS A 51 7.26 -7.48 -3.13
N ILE A 52 6.16 -7.22 -2.43
CA ILE A 52 5.44 -8.21 -1.60
C ILE A 52 4.87 -9.33 -2.49
N PHE A 53 4.22 -8.97 -3.59
CA PHE A 53 3.51 -9.91 -4.46
C PHE A 53 4.28 -10.30 -5.72
N LYS A 54 5.61 -10.13 -5.72
CA LYS A 54 6.47 -10.35 -6.88
C LYS A 54 6.19 -11.69 -7.58
N GLU A 55 5.96 -12.75 -6.80
CA GLU A 55 5.74 -14.11 -7.33
C GLU A 55 4.31 -14.37 -7.79
N GLN A 56 3.34 -13.57 -7.32
CA GLN A 56 1.90 -13.73 -7.52
C GLN A 56 1.35 -12.81 -8.62
N ILE A 57 2.00 -11.66 -8.88
CA ILE A 57 1.58 -10.69 -9.89
C ILE A 57 1.47 -11.35 -11.26
N GLY A 58 0.39 -11.05 -11.98
CA GLY A 58 0.07 -11.63 -13.29
C GLY A 58 -0.56 -13.04 -13.21
N LYS A 59 -0.34 -13.77 -12.12
CA LYS A 59 -0.85 -15.14 -11.91
C LYS A 59 -2.17 -15.12 -11.14
N THR A 60 -2.10 -14.76 -9.86
CA THR A 60 -3.23 -14.82 -8.92
C THR A 60 -3.63 -13.46 -8.39
N ILE A 61 -2.78 -12.44 -8.53
CA ILE A 61 -3.08 -11.06 -8.15
C ILE A 61 -2.68 -10.09 -9.27
N GLU A 62 -3.44 -9.02 -9.42
CA GLU A 62 -3.06 -7.82 -10.16
C GLU A 62 -3.08 -6.65 -9.18
N VAL A 63 -2.09 -5.77 -9.29
CA VAL A 63 -1.94 -4.59 -8.42
C VAL A 63 -1.91 -3.35 -9.29
N TYR A 64 -2.85 -2.44 -9.07
CA TYR A 64 -2.93 -1.16 -9.77
C TYR A 64 -3.14 -0.02 -8.79
N VAL A 65 -2.08 0.75 -8.54
CA VAL A 65 -2.03 1.83 -7.55
C VAL A 65 -2.56 1.28 -6.22
N ASP A 66 -3.76 1.67 -5.81
CA ASP A 66 -4.35 1.31 -4.52
C ASP A 66 -5.27 0.09 -4.58
N ASP A 67 -5.59 -0.37 -5.79
CA ASP A 67 -6.49 -1.50 -5.98
C ASP A 67 -5.69 -2.78 -6.23
N MET A 68 -6.04 -3.81 -5.45
CA MET A 68 -5.54 -5.17 -5.64
C MET A 68 -6.68 -6.09 -6.05
N LEU A 69 -6.53 -6.74 -7.20
CA LEU A 69 -7.47 -7.73 -7.72
C LEU A 69 -6.90 -9.12 -7.56
N VAL A 70 -7.54 -9.97 -6.75
CA VAL A 70 -7.23 -11.40 -6.71
C VAL A 70 -8.09 -12.10 -7.75
N LYS A 71 -7.49 -12.97 -8.57
CA LYS A 71 -8.18 -13.70 -9.64
C LYS A 71 -7.94 -15.21 -9.53
N ALA A 72 -8.90 -15.99 -10.00
CA ALA A 72 -8.80 -17.44 -10.07
C ALA A 72 -9.60 -17.97 -11.28
N PRO A 73 -9.11 -18.99 -12.01
CA PRO A 73 -9.87 -19.60 -13.11
C PRO A 73 -11.12 -20.34 -12.63
N LYS A 74 -11.05 -20.95 -11.44
CA LYS A 74 -12.16 -21.65 -10.80
C LYS A 74 -12.53 -20.95 -9.49
N ARG A 75 -13.83 -20.96 -9.17
CA ARG A 75 -14.35 -20.39 -7.92
C ARG A 75 -13.77 -21.07 -6.67
N ALA A 76 -13.54 -22.39 -6.71
CA ALA A 76 -13.01 -23.15 -5.58
C ALA A 76 -11.61 -22.66 -5.16
N ASP A 77 -10.77 -22.33 -6.13
CA ASP A 77 -9.38 -21.90 -5.90
C ASP A 77 -9.31 -20.45 -5.37
N HIS A 78 -10.38 -19.68 -5.53
CA HIS A 78 -10.39 -18.25 -5.21
C HIS A 78 -10.21 -17.99 -3.71
N ILE A 79 -10.85 -18.80 -2.85
CA ILE A 79 -10.72 -18.66 -1.39
C ILE A 79 -9.28 -18.95 -0.95
N GLU A 80 -8.64 -19.97 -1.52
CA GLU A 80 -7.25 -20.30 -1.22
C GLU A 80 -6.30 -19.20 -1.70
N ASN A 81 -6.52 -18.65 -2.89
CA ASN A 81 -5.73 -17.53 -3.41
C ASN A 81 -5.87 -16.28 -2.54
N LEU A 82 -7.09 -15.99 -2.05
CA LEU A 82 -7.32 -14.90 -1.09
C LEU A 82 -6.56 -15.14 0.21
N ALA A 83 -6.62 -16.35 0.77
CA ALA A 83 -5.90 -16.68 2.00
C ALA A 83 -4.38 -16.51 1.86
N LYS A 84 -3.81 -16.95 0.72
CA LYS A 84 -2.39 -16.73 0.41
C LYS A 84 -2.04 -15.24 0.32
N VAL A 85 -2.85 -14.46 -0.38
CA VAL A 85 -2.64 -13.00 -0.50
C VAL A 85 -2.69 -12.33 0.88
N PHE A 86 -3.66 -12.66 1.73
CA PHE A 86 -3.74 -12.09 3.08
C PHE A 86 -2.61 -12.52 4.00
N SER A 87 -2.01 -13.70 3.79
CA SER A 87 -0.86 -14.15 4.60
C SER A 87 0.44 -13.37 4.33
N LEU A 88 0.49 -12.62 3.22
CA LEU A 88 1.64 -11.80 2.82
C LEU A 88 1.51 -10.31 3.20
N LEU A 89 0.33 -9.89 3.69
CA LEU A 89 0.03 -8.51 4.10
C LEU A 89 0.19 -8.34 5.62
#